data_AF-A0A255EI81-F1
#
_entry.id   AF-A0A255EI81-F1
#
_cell.length_a   1.000
_cell.length_b   1.000
_cell.length_c   1.000
_cell.angle_alpha   90.00
_cell.angle_beta   90.00
_cell.angle_gamma   90.00
#
_symmetry.space_group_name_H-M   'P 1'
#
loop_
_entity.id
_entity.type
_entity.pdbx_description
1 polymer ?
#
loop_
_entity_poly.entity_id
_entity_poly.type
_entity_poly.pdbx_seq_one_letter_code
_entity_poly.pdbx_strand_id
1 'polypeptide(L)'
;MTQPPNPAGRTSAAEHDRGVLEAADGRSIGQLMGDIAGDLSTLMRQEVALAKAEVRQSVTRAGKGIGMFAGAAIAALLLLVFLSVSAWWGLGQFIGNQWSALVVALVWALVALVLVLVGKKELQRVAGLPQTTDTLSKIPNAVKGHEEDNR
;
A
#
# COMPACT_ATOMS: atom_id res chain seq x y z
N MET A 1 -52.87 -79.29 25.01
CA MET A 1 -51.51 -79.68 25.45
C MET A 1 -50.65 -79.71 24.20
N THR A 2 -49.60 -78.94 23.97
CA THR A 2 -48.83 -77.98 24.77
C THR A 2 -48.08 -77.09 23.77
N GLN A 3 -48.19 -75.79 23.94
CA GLN A 3 -47.37 -74.78 23.27
C GLN A 3 -45.93 -74.86 23.78
N PRO A 4 -44.89 -74.97 22.93
CA PRO A 4 -43.52 -74.78 23.37
C PRO A 4 -43.18 -73.28 23.51
N PRO A 5 -42.24 -72.94 24.43
CA PRO A 5 -42.03 -71.59 24.93
C PRO A 5 -41.26 -70.68 23.98
N ASN A 6 -41.57 -69.38 24.11
CA ASN A 6 -40.83 -68.24 23.61
C ASN A 6 -39.54 -68.03 24.42
N PRO A 7 -38.34 -67.95 23.80
CA PRO A 7 -37.20 -67.28 24.41
C PRO A 7 -37.11 -65.84 23.88
N ALA A 8 -37.45 -64.90 24.76
CA ALA A 8 -37.05 -63.51 24.64
C ALA A 8 -35.52 -63.38 24.48
N GLY A 9 -35.10 -62.35 23.75
CA GLY A 9 -33.82 -61.69 24.01
C GLY A 9 -32.61 -62.21 23.24
N ARG A 10 -32.17 -61.37 22.29
CA ARG A 10 -30.85 -61.21 21.65
C ARG A 10 -31.15 -60.95 20.17
N THR A 11 -31.33 -59.70 19.75
CA THR A 11 -30.21 -58.80 19.45
C THR A 11 -30.65 -57.32 19.47
N SER A 12 -30.72 -56.73 20.67
CA SER A 12 -30.69 -55.26 20.85
C SER A 12 -29.27 -54.84 21.29
N ALA A 13 -28.26 -55.33 20.56
CA ALA A 13 -26.85 -55.08 20.88
C ALA A 13 -26.02 -54.64 19.66
N ALA A 14 -26.67 -54.39 18.52
CA ALA A 14 -26.02 -53.85 17.32
C ALA A 14 -26.51 -52.43 16.96
N GLU A 15 -27.29 -51.78 17.83
CA GLU A 15 -27.77 -50.40 17.64
C GLU A 15 -27.08 -49.38 18.56
N HIS A 16 -26.22 -49.80 19.50
CA HIS A 16 -25.73 -48.92 20.57
C HIS A 16 -24.31 -48.38 20.38
N ASP A 17 -23.71 -48.56 19.20
CA ASP A 17 -22.36 -48.04 18.88
C ASP A 17 -22.36 -47.12 17.65
N ARG A 18 -23.46 -46.39 17.45
CA ARG A 18 -23.55 -45.27 16.50
C ARG A 18 -23.91 -43.95 17.16
N GLY A 19 -23.98 -43.93 18.50
CA GLY A 19 -24.43 -42.78 19.28
C GLY A 19 -23.33 -41.80 19.72
N VAL A 20 -22.07 -41.96 19.28
CA VAL A 20 -20.96 -41.16 19.84
C VAL A 20 -20.78 -39.79 19.16
N LEU A 21 -21.41 -39.49 18.02
CA LEU A 21 -21.16 -38.22 17.31
C LEU A 21 -22.40 -37.56 16.71
N GLU A 22 -23.58 -37.69 17.31
CA GLU A 22 -24.77 -36.99 16.84
C GLU A 22 -25.14 -35.87 17.82
N ALA A 23 -24.61 -34.67 17.56
CA ALA A 23 -25.19 -33.45 18.11
C ALA A 23 -26.61 -33.29 17.53
N ALA A 24 -27.48 -32.51 18.20
CA ALA A 24 -28.95 -32.42 18.05
C ALA A 24 -29.53 -32.11 16.65
N ASP A 25 -28.76 -32.24 15.57
CA ASP A 25 -29.10 -31.97 14.18
C ASP A 25 -28.50 -33.01 13.18
N GLY A 26 -28.14 -34.21 13.63
CA GLY A 26 -27.65 -35.28 12.74
C GLY A 26 -26.23 -35.08 12.19
N ARG A 27 -25.55 -34.00 12.57
CA ARG A 27 -24.22 -33.63 12.06
C ARG A 27 -23.11 -33.96 13.04
N SER A 28 -22.04 -34.56 12.51
CA SER A 28 -20.85 -34.89 13.30
C SER A 28 -20.06 -33.64 13.70
N ILE A 29 -19.38 -33.70 14.85
CA ILE A 29 -18.50 -32.62 15.35
C ILE A 29 -17.41 -32.25 14.34
N GLY A 30 -16.90 -33.24 13.58
CA GLY A 30 -15.91 -32.99 12.53
C GLY A 30 -16.46 -32.13 11.39
N GLN A 31 -17.76 -32.25 11.10
CA GLN A 31 -18.43 -31.48 10.06
C GLN A 31 -18.64 -30.02 10.51
N LEU A 32 -19.03 -29.80 11.77
CA LEU A 32 -19.16 -28.46 12.35
C LEU A 32 -17.83 -27.71 12.44
N MET A 33 -16.74 -28.40 12.81
CA MET A 33 -15.40 -27.79 12.81
C MET A 33 -14.91 -27.48 11.38
N GLY A 34 -15.26 -28.32 10.41
CA GLY A 34 -15.00 -28.06 8.98
C GLY A 34 -15.71 -26.81 8.46
N ASP A 35 -16.98 -26.64 8.82
CA ASP A 35 -17.78 -25.47 8.44
C ASP A 35 -17.19 -24.18 9.04
N ILE A 36 -16.84 -24.17 10.34
CA ILE A 36 -16.22 -23.01 11.01
C ILE A 36 -14.86 -22.66 10.39
N ALA A 37 -14.03 -23.67 10.08
CA ALA A 37 -12.75 -23.44 9.41
C ALA A 37 -12.93 -22.86 8.00
N GLY A 38 -13.97 -23.30 7.28
CA GLY A 38 -14.38 -22.76 5.99
C GLY A 38 -14.84 -21.30 6.07
N ASP A 39 -15.65 -20.97 7.07
CA ASP A 39 -16.13 -19.61 7.31
C ASP A 39 -14.99 -18.66 7.67
N LEU A 40 -14.06 -19.09 8.53
CA LEU A 40 -12.88 -18.28 8.88
C LEU A 40 -11.95 -18.06 7.68
N SER A 41 -11.74 -19.09 6.86
CA SER A 41 -10.98 -18.99 5.60
C SER A 41 -11.64 -17.99 4.63
N THR A 42 -12.97 -17.98 4.60
CA THR A 42 -13.76 -17.06 3.78
C THR A 42 -13.61 -15.61 4.27
N LEU A 43 -13.70 -15.37 5.57
CA LEU A 43 -13.48 -14.04 6.17
C LEU A 43 -12.06 -13.52 5.91
N MET A 44 -11.04 -14.37 6.10
CA MET A 44 -9.64 -13.99 5.82
C MET A 44 -9.44 -13.60 4.36
N ARG A 45 -10.03 -14.35 3.41
CA ARG A 45 -10.00 -13.98 1.99
C ARG A 45 -10.72 -12.66 1.71
N GLN A 46 -11.83 -12.39 2.42
CA GLN A 46 -12.57 -11.14 2.29
C GLN A 46 -11.79 -9.94 2.83
N GLU A 47 -11.14 -10.05 3.99
CA GLU A 47 -10.29 -8.98 4.52
C GLU A 47 -9.11 -8.68 3.59
N VAL A 48 -8.45 -9.71 3.05
CA VAL A 48 -7.38 -9.52 2.05
C VAL A 48 -7.94 -8.87 0.78
N ALA A 49 -9.11 -9.27 0.31
CA ALA A 49 -9.76 -8.66 -0.85
C ALA A 49 -10.12 -7.19 -0.59
N LEU A 50 -10.61 -6.87 0.60
CA LEU A 50 -10.95 -5.51 1.02
C LEU A 50 -9.69 -4.64 1.14
N ALA A 51 -8.66 -5.11 1.83
CA ALA A 51 -7.38 -4.42 1.94
C ALA A 51 -6.76 -4.16 0.57
N LYS A 52 -6.83 -5.15 -0.34
CA LYS A 52 -6.38 -4.98 -1.72
C LYS A 52 -7.21 -3.93 -2.47
N ALA A 53 -8.52 -3.87 -2.26
CA ALA A 53 -9.39 -2.87 -2.86
C ALA A 53 -9.08 -1.46 -2.34
N GLU A 54 -8.86 -1.30 -1.03
CA GLU A 54 -8.51 -0.03 -0.40
C GLU A 54 -7.13 0.47 -0.84
N VAL A 55 -6.13 -0.41 -0.92
CA VAL A 55 -4.81 -0.09 -1.48
C VAL A 55 -4.96 0.34 -2.94
N ARG A 56 -5.71 -0.40 -3.76
CA ARG A 56 -5.92 -0.04 -5.17
C ARG A 56 -6.62 1.31 -5.32
N GLN A 57 -7.61 1.60 -4.48
CA GLN A 57 -8.31 2.89 -4.48
C GLN A 57 -7.35 4.02 -4.06
N SER A 58 -6.53 3.78 -3.03
CA SER A 58 -5.53 4.72 -2.55
C SER A 58 -4.48 5.03 -3.62
N VAL A 59 -3.94 4.00 -4.27
CA VAL A 59 -3.01 4.14 -5.41
C VAL A 59 -3.65 4.90 -6.57
N THR A 60 -4.90 4.61 -6.90
CA THR A 60 -5.61 5.31 -8.00
C THR A 60 -5.82 6.79 -7.69
N ARG A 61 -6.23 7.11 -6.46
CA ARG A 61 -6.42 8.51 -6.02
C ARG A 61 -5.10 9.26 -5.97
N ALA A 62 -4.07 8.65 -5.38
CA ALA A 62 -2.72 9.22 -5.35
C ALA A 62 -2.18 9.41 -6.78
N GLY A 63 -2.32 8.41 -7.65
CA GLY A 63 -1.91 8.47 -9.05
C GLY A 63 -2.62 9.56 -9.84
N LYS A 64 -3.93 9.75 -9.64
CA LYS A 64 -4.68 10.86 -10.24
C LYS A 64 -4.15 12.22 -9.74
N GLY A 65 -3.91 12.35 -8.44
CA GLY A 65 -3.33 13.57 -7.85
C GLY A 65 -1.98 13.90 -8.45
N ILE A 66 -1.04 12.94 -8.45
CA ILE A 66 0.29 13.09 -9.06
C ILE A 66 0.18 13.44 -10.55
N GLY A 67 -0.71 12.78 -11.29
CA GLY A 67 -0.96 13.07 -12.70
C GLY A 67 -1.48 14.49 -12.95
N MET A 68 -2.40 14.98 -12.10
CA MET A 68 -2.89 16.37 -12.17
C MET A 68 -1.78 17.37 -11.87
N PHE A 69 -0.92 17.12 -10.88
CA PHE A 69 0.23 17.97 -10.59
C PHE A 69 1.26 17.99 -11.73
N ALA A 70 1.52 16.84 -12.37
CA ALA A 70 2.38 16.78 -13.55
C ALA A 70 1.79 17.61 -14.71
N GLY A 71 0.49 17.46 -14.99
CA GLY A 71 -0.20 18.27 -15.98
C GLY A 71 -0.18 19.77 -15.66
N ALA A 72 -0.41 20.14 -14.40
CA ALA A 72 -0.33 21.51 -13.92
C ALA A 72 1.08 22.10 -14.06
N ALA A 73 2.13 21.32 -13.79
CA ALA A 73 3.51 21.75 -13.98
C ALA A 73 3.83 22.04 -15.46
N ILE A 74 3.37 21.18 -16.37
CA ILE A 74 3.52 21.39 -17.82
C ILE A 74 2.74 22.64 -18.27
N ALA A 75 1.49 22.78 -17.82
CA ALA A 75 0.66 23.94 -18.15
C ALA A 75 1.28 25.25 -17.63
N ALA A 76 1.81 25.24 -16.40
CA ALA A 76 2.51 26.38 -15.81
C ALA A 76 3.79 26.71 -16.60
N LEU A 77 4.56 25.72 -17.05
CA LEU A 77 5.73 25.94 -17.90
C LEU A 77 5.34 26.61 -19.22
N LEU A 78 4.30 26.12 -19.90
CA LEU A 78 3.82 26.72 -21.14
C LEU A 78 3.33 28.15 -20.93
N LEU A 79 2.57 28.40 -19.86
CA LEU A 79 2.13 29.74 -19.48
C LEU A 79 3.33 30.68 -19.29
N LEU A 80 4.37 30.24 -18.57
CA LEU A 80 5.58 31.02 -18.34
C LEU A 80 6.35 31.32 -19.63
N VAL A 81 6.40 30.36 -20.57
CA VAL A 81 6.99 30.59 -21.90
C VAL A 81 6.20 31.64 -22.67
N PHE A 82 4.87 31.53 -22.74
CA PHE A 82 4.05 32.53 -23.43
C PHE A 82 4.12 33.91 -22.77
N LEU A 83 4.15 33.96 -21.44
CA LEU A 83 4.32 35.20 -20.70
C LEU A 83 5.69 35.84 -20.98
N SER A 84 6.74 35.03 -21.10
CA SER A 84 8.09 35.50 -21.44
C SER A 84 8.17 36.06 -22.85
N VAL A 85 7.56 35.37 -23.83
CA VAL A 85 7.49 35.87 -25.22
C VAL A 85 6.65 37.14 -25.29
N SER A 86 5.50 37.18 -24.60
CA SER A 86 4.64 38.36 -24.53
C SER A 86 5.37 39.54 -23.90
N ALA A 87 6.09 39.33 -22.79
CA ALA A 87 6.90 40.35 -22.14
C ALA A 87 8.04 40.83 -23.05
N TRP A 88 8.73 39.90 -23.73
CA TRP A 88 9.78 40.25 -24.68
C TRP A 88 9.23 41.15 -25.79
N TRP A 89 8.19 40.71 -26.51
CA TRP A 89 7.60 41.50 -27.59
C TRP A 89 6.99 42.81 -27.10
N GLY A 90 6.35 42.81 -25.93
CA GLY A 90 5.73 43.99 -25.32
C GLY A 90 6.75 45.06 -24.95
N LEU A 91 7.79 44.71 -24.19
CA LEU A 91 8.89 45.63 -23.87
C LEU A 91 9.66 46.03 -25.14
N GLY A 92 9.76 45.11 -26.11
CA GLY A 92 10.43 45.34 -27.38
C GLY A 92 9.90 46.55 -28.14
N GLN A 93 8.63 46.88 -27.99
CA GLN A 93 8.03 48.08 -28.61
C GLN A 93 8.54 49.39 -28.02
N PHE A 94 9.04 49.38 -26.78
CA PHE A 94 9.51 50.59 -26.09
C PHE A 94 11.03 50.74 -26.12
N ILE A 95 11.76 49.62 -25.99
CA ILE A 95 13.23 49.62 -25.81
C ILE A 95 13.98 48.82 -26.89
N GLY A 96 13.28 48.22 -27.84
CA GLY A 96 13.86 47.34 -28.86
C GLY A 96 13.96 45.88 -28.39
N ASN A 97 13.79 44.95 -29.34
CA ASN A 97 13.74 43.51 -29.04
C ASN A 97 15.05 42.98 -28.43
N GLN A 98 16.20 43.54 -28.79
CA GLN A 98 17.51 43.12 -28.27
C GLN A 98 17.63 43.42 -26.77
N TRP A 99 17.25 44.64 -26.35
CA TRP A 99 17.30 45.04 -24.94
C TRP A 99 16.21 44.39 -24.12
N SER A 100 15.02 44.22 -24.70
CA SER A 100 13.93 43.48 -24.07
C SER A 100 14.32 42.04 -23.74
N ALA A 101 15.01 41.35 -24.66
CA ALA A 101 15.55 40.01 -24.43
C ALA A 101 16.44 39.95 -23.19
N LEU A 102 17.35 40.92 -23.03
CA LEU A 102 18.27 40.99 -21.89
C LEU A 102 17.53 41.22 -20.57
N VAL A 103 16.50 42.07 -20.57
CA VAL A 103 15.67 42.31 -19.39
C VAL A 103 14.94 41.04 -18.97
N VAL A 104 14.26 40.37 -19.91
CA VAL A 104 13.54 39.11 -19.64
C VAL A 104 14.51 38.01 -19.17
N ALA A 105 15.69 37.92 -19.78
CA ALA A 105 16.73 36.97 -19.35
C ALA A 105 17.22 37.26 -17.92
N LEU A 106 17.41 38.54 -17.57
CA LEU A 106 17.83 38.94 -16.22
C LEU A 106 16.76 38.59 -15.17
N VAL A 107 15.48 38.79 -15.50
CA VAL A 107 14.37 38.39 -14.62
C VAL A 107 14.40 36.88 -14.37
N TRP A 108 14.57 36.06 -15.42
CA TRP A 108 14.69 34.62 -15.28
C TRP A 108 15.94 34.19 -14.52
N ALA A 109 17.06 34.89 -14.66
CA ALA A 109 18.27 34.63 -13.88
C ALA A 109 18.02 34.84 -12.38
N LEU A 110 17.29 35.90 -12.00
CA LEU A 110 16.90 36.13 -10.60
C LEU A 110 15.94 35.04 -10.08
N VAL A 111 14.94 34.67 -10.88
CA VAL A 111 14.01 33.57 -10.52
C VAL A 111 14.79 32.27 -10.31
N ALA A 112 15.69 31.92 -11.23
CA ALA A 112 16.52 30.72 -11.13
C ALA A 112 17.41 30.73 -9.88
N LEU A 113 18.04 31.87 -9.58
CA LEU A 113 18.85 32.02 -8.37
C LEU A 113 18.01 31.76 -7.10
N VAL A 114 16.83 32.35 -6.99
CA VAL A 114 15.93 32.12 -5.85
C VAL A 114 15.52 30.65 -5.75
N LEU A 115 15.15 30.02 -6.87
CA LEU A 115 14.76 28.61 -6.91
C LEU A 115 15.90 27.69 -6.45
N VAL A 116 17.14 27.94 -6.88
CA VAL A 116 18.32 27.18 -6.45
C VAL A 116 18.54 27.33 -4.94
N LEU A 117 18.44 28.55 -4.41
CA LEU A 117 18.64 28.81 -2.98
C LEU A 117 17.55 28.14 -2.13
N VAL A 118 16.28 28.24 -2.54
CA VAL A 118 15.16 27.59 -1.86
C VAL A 118 15.27 26.07 -1.97
N GLY A 119 15.55 25.53 -3.15
CA GLY A 119 15.71 24.09 -3.37
C GLY A 119 16.84 23.52 -2.54
N LYS A 120 17.98 24.23 -2.45
CA LYS A 120 19.09 23.84 -1.58
C LYS A 120 18.68 23.82 -0.11
N LYS A 121 17.93 24.82 0.35
CA LYS A 121 17.42 24.89 1.74
C LYS A 121 16.46 23.75 2.07
N GLU A 122 15.54 23.42 1.16
CA GLU A 122 14.62 22.29 1.38
C GLU A 122 15.36 20.95 1.35
N LEU A 123 16.31 20.75 0.43
CA LEU A 123 17.12 19.53 0.41
C LEU A 123 17.94 19.36 1.68
N GLN A 124 18.50 20.45 2.23
CA GLN A 124 19.21 20.43 3.51
C GLN A 124 18.30 20.08 4.69
N ARG A 125 17.02 20.48 4.67
CA ARG A 125 16.05 20.08 5.71
C ARG A 125 15.72 18.59 5.65
N VAL A 126 15.60 18.03 4.44
CA VAL A 126 15.35 16.60 4.25
C VAL A 126 16.59 15.77 4.61
N ALA A 127 17.79 16.24 4.26
CA ALA A 127 19.07 15.63 4.65
C ALA A 127 19.38 15.79 6.15
N GLY A 128 18.76 16.77 6.82
CA GLY A 128 18.86 17.03 8.26
C GLY A 128 18.06 16.08 9.16
N LEU A 129 17.77 14.85 8.72
CA LEU A 129 17.30 13.74 9.55
C LEU A 129 18.45 12.76 9.90
N PRO A 130 19.48 13.15 10.68
CA PRO A 130 20.60 12.28 11.04
C PRO A 130 20.30 11.43 12.28
N GLN A 131 19.20 10.67 12.31
CA GLN A 131 18.97 9.71 13.42
C GLN A 131 18.76 8.26 12.98
N THR A 132 18.39 8.01 11.72
CA THR A 132 18.20 6.66 11.21
C THR A 132 19.45 6.06 10.56
N THR A 133 20.35 6.87 9.99
CA THR A 133 21.59 6.37 9.38
C THR A 133 22.68 6.01 10.42
N ASP A 134 22.73 6.73 11.55
CA ASP A 134 23.65 6.43 12.66
C ASP A 134 23.26 5.15 13.40
N THR A 135 21.96 4.86 13.50
CA THR A 135 21.47 3.62 14.11
C THR A 135 21.72 2.42 13.20
N LEU A 136 21.59 2.58 11.87
CA LEU A 136 21.90 1.53 10.89
C LEU A 136 23.41 1.27 10.75
N SER A 137 24.25 2.30 10.87
CA SER A 137 25.71 2.16 10.84
C SER A 137 26.27 1.52 12.13
N LYS A 138 25.52 1.57 13.24
CA LYS A 138 25.89 0.95 14.53
C LYS A 138 25.46 -0.52 14.67
N ILE A 139 24.71 -1.09 13.73
CA ILE A 139 24.29 -2.51 13.78
C ILE A 139 24.84 -3.30 12.58
N PRO A 140 26.17 -3.41 12.37
CA PRO A 140 26.73 -4.35 11.40
C PRO A 140 26.77 -5.80 11.93
N ASN A 141 26.65 -6.01 13.25
CA ASN A 141 26.86 -7.34 13.87
C ASN A 141 25.59 -8.19 14.05
N ALA A 142 24.40 -7.70 13.66
CA ALA A 142 23.18 -8.52 13.71
C ALA A 142 22.89 -9.28 12.39
N VAL A 143 23.56 -8.92 11.29
CA VAL A 143 23.39 -9.58 9.98
C VAL A 143 24.46 -10.64 9.72
N LYS A 144 25.59 -10.59 10.44
CA LYS A 144 26.55 -11.70 10.49
C LYS A 144 26.19 -12.57 11.69
N GLY A 145 25.30 -13.55 11.46
CA GLY A 145 25.05 -14.62 12.40
C GLY A 145 26.38 -15.25 12.81
N HIS A 146 26.60 -15.38 14.11
CA HIS A 146 27.70 -16.15 14.65
C HIS A 146 27.42 -17.63 14.35
N GLU A 147 27.87 -18.11 13.19
CA GLU A 147 28.26 -19.52 13.03
C GLU A 147 29.56 -19.73 13.82
N GLU A 148 29.48 -19.67 15.16
CA GLU A 148 30.50 -20.24 16.02
C GLU A 148 30.26 -21.75 16.07
N ASP A 149 30.90 -22.39 15.09
CA ASP A 149 31.60 -23.66 15.18
C ASP A 149 31.93 -24.03 16.64
N ASN A 150 31.11 -24.91 17.23
CA ASN A 150 31.48 -25.65 18.44
C ASN A 150 31.62 -27.13 18.04
N ARG A 151 32.85 -27.47 17.63
CA ARG A 151 33.36 -28.85 17.56
C ARG A 151 34.19 -29.14 18.80
#